data_AF-A0A7J7MEL9-F1
#
_entry.id   AF-A0A7J7MEL9-F1
#
_cell.length_a   1.000
_cell.length_b   1.000
_cell.length_c   1.000
_cell.angle_alpha   90.00
_cell.angle_beta   90.00
_cell.angle_gamma   90.00
#
_symmetry.space_group_name_H-M   'P 1'
#
loop_
_entity.id
_entity.type
_entity.pdbx_description
1 polymer ?
#
loop_
_entity_poly.entity_id
_entity_poly.type
_entity_poly.pdbx_seq_one_letter_code
_entity_poly.pdbx_strand_id
1 'polypeptide(L)'
;MYLTVKINREDDITIARAFILFMMGHLWFQTANDTVSLRYLAAMNDLDLAAQYGWGSTILASLYYGLDIAVTTGGAITGFVQLLPYWFYNYCGVGHPIVKEEVKYPAYLCLRAWEKWNMRKTNDQAANLFIIGRYHIDHRTVETITWEPWFDSAVSEIEDILNAKLLSRKRILL
;
A
#
# COMPACT_ATOMS: atom_id res chain seq x y z
N MET A 1 22.64 -28.58 18.18
CA MET A 1 21.68 -29.42 17.45
C MET A 1 20.80 -28.49 16.62
N TYR A 2 21.22 -28.21 15.37
CA TYR A 2 20.47 -27.34 14.47
C TYR A 2 19.56 -28.22 13.63
N LEU A 3 18.25 -28.14 13.88
CA LEU A 3 17.24 -28.76 13.02
C LEU A 3 17.18 -27.95 11.73
N THR A 4 17.88 -28.42 10.70
CA THR A 4 17.61 -28.00 9.32
C THR A 4 16.30 -28.63 8.91
N VAL A 5 15.19 -27.95 9.17
CA VAL A 5 13.89 -28.25 8.56
C VAL A 5 14.09 -28.05 7.06
N LYS A 6 14.11 -29.15 6.30
CA LYS A 6 13.98 -29.10 4.84
C LYS A 6 12.54 -28.67 4.55
N ILE A 7 12.33 -27.37 4.40
CA ILE A 7 11.03 -26.82 4.00
C ILE A 7 10.74 -27.39 2.60
N ASN A 8 9.61 -28.09 2.48
CA ASN A 8 9.19 -28.72 1.23
C ASN A 8 8.43 -27.70 0.38
N ARG A 9 8.42 -27.86 -0.95
CA ARG A 9 7.80 -26.87 -1.87
C ARG A 9 6.29 -26.68 -1.62
N GLU A 10 5.60 -27.71 -1.12
CA GLU A 10 4.18 -27.61 -0.73
C GLU A 10 3.97 -26.83 0.58
N ASP A 11 4.94 -26.91 1.50
CA ASP A 11 4.93 -26.11 2.73
C ASP A 11 5.12 -24.62 2.37
N ASP A 12 5.98 -24.31 1.39
CA ASP A 12 6.20 -22.95 0.90
C ASP A 12 4.92 -22.31 0.34
N ILE A 13 4.15 -23.05 -0.46
CA ILE A 13 2.88 -22.58 -1.04
C ILE A 13 1.86 -22.30 0.08
N THR A 14 1.79 -23.19 1.07
CA THR A 14 0.87 -23.04 2.20
C THR A 14 1.24 -21.85 3.06
N ILE A 15 2.53 -21.66 3.34
CA ILE A 15 3.07 -20.51 4.07
C ILE A 15 2.79 -19.21 3.29
N ALA A 16 3.05 -19.19 1.98
CA ALA A 16 2.77 -18.03 1.13
C ALA A 16 1.28 -17.67 1.13
N ARG A 17 0.39 -18.65 1.01
CA ARG A 17 -1.07 -18.44 1.10
C ARG A 17 -1.47 -17.86 2.45
N ALA A 18 -0.99 -18.43 3.55
CA ALA A 18 -1.29 -17.95 4.88
C ALA A 18 -0.77 -16.52 5.09
N PHE A 19 0.43 -16.21 4.61
CA PHE A 19 1.01 -14.88 4.68
C PHE A 19 0.21 -13.85 3.86
N ILE A 20 -0.17 -14.17 2.62
CA ILE A 20 -0.98 -13.28 1.80
C ILE A 20 -2.35 -13.04 2.45
N LEU A 21 -3.01 -14.07 2.98
CA LEU A 21 -4.29 -13.92 3.68
C LEU A 21 -4.17 -13.09 4.96
N PHE A 22 -3.07 -13.25 5.69
CA PHE A 22 -2.75 -12.40 6.84
C PHE A 22 -2.64 -10.93 6.41
N MET A 23 -1.89 -10.65 5.33
CA MET A 23 -1.76 -9.30 4.76
C MET A 23 -3.10 -8.75 4.26
N MET A 24 -3.95 -9.59 3.68
CA MET A 24 -5.30 -9.19 3.27
C MET A 24 -6.15 -8.69 4.44
N GLY A 25 -6.13 -9.41 5.57
CA GLY A 25 -6.91 -9.04 6.75
C GLY A 25 -6.34 -7.87 7.55
N HIS A 26 -5.01 -7.77 7.64
CA HIS A 26 -4.35 -6.77 8.49
C HIS A 26 -4.01 -5.48 7.76
N LEU A 27 -3.85 -5.52 6.43
CA LEU A 27 -3.31 -4.39 5.69
C LEU A 27 -4.24 -3.93 4.57
N TRP A 28 -4.67 -4.84 3.70
CA TRP A 28 -5.36 -4.45 2.47
C TRP A 28 -6.85 -4.18 2.65
N PHE A 29 -7.51 -5.05 3.40
CA PHE A 29 -8.95 -5.03 3.68
C PHE A 29 -9.20 -4.89 5.17
N GLN A 30 -8.35 -4.14 5.86
CA GLN A 30 -8.41 -3.99 7.30
C GLN A 30 -9.78 -3.49 7.72
N THR A 31 -10.44 -4.27 8.58
CA THR A 31 -11.71 -3.93 9.22
C THR A 31 -11.46 -3.60 10.68
N ALA A 32 -12.44 -3.01 11.37
CA ALA A 32 -12.30 -2.69 12.80
C ALA A 32 -11.99 -3.92 13.69
N ASN A 33 -12.28 -5.13 13.20
CA ASN A 33 -12.06 -6.39 13.90
C ASN A 33 -10.85 -7.19 13.35
N ASP A 34 -10.05 -6.62 12.45
CA ASP A 34 -8.90 -7.27 11.77
C ASP A 34 -9.25 -8.65 11.16
N THR A 35 -10.49 -8.78 10.66
CA THR A 35 -10.98 -10.02 10.04
C THR A 35 -10.90 -9.99 8.51
N VAL A 36 -10.64 -11.16 7.92
CA VAL A 36 -10.62 -11.38 6.46
C VAL A 36 -11.79 -12.25 6.04
N SER A 37 -12.49 -11.87 4.96
CA SER A 37 -13.61 -12.66 4.44
C SER A 37 -13.13 -14.00 3.86
N LEU A 38 -13.85 -15.09 4.14
CA LEU A 38 -13.56 -16.43 3.60
C LEU A 38 -13.53 -16.48 2.07
N ARG A 39 -14.16 -15.53 1.37
CA ARG A 39 -14.07 -15.43 -0.10
C ARG A 39 -12.63 -15.31 -0.60
N TYR A 40 -11.75 -14.67 0.19
CA TYR A 40 -10.35 -14.51 -0.14
C TYR A 40 -9.57 -15.81 0.02
N LEU A 41 -9.96 -16.67 0.97
CA LEU A 41 -9.38 -18.02 1.10
C LEU A 41 -9.64 -18.86 -0.15
N ALA A 42 -10.86 -18.78 -0.70
CA ALA A 42 -11.21 -19.44 -1.96
C ALA A 42 -10.44 -18.84 -3.15
N ALA A 43 -10.32 -17.51 -3.21
CA ALA A 43 -9.55 -16.83 -4.26
C ALA A 43 -8.06 -17.19 -4.23
N MET A 44 -7.49 -17.47 -3.05
CA MET A 44 -6.10 -17.85 -2.85
C MET A 44 -5.85 -19.37 -2.96
N ASN A 45 -6.82 -20.15 -3.46
CA ASN A 45 -6.63 -21.58 -3.63
C ASN A 45 -5.63 -21.93 -4.74
N ASP A 46 -5.69 -21.19 -5.82
CA ASP A 46 -4.75 -21.24 -6.93
C ASP A 46 -4.01 -19.90 -6.97
N LEU A 47 -2.74 -19.90 -6.56
CA LEU A 47 -1.92 -18.68 -6.52
C LEU A 47 -1.59 -18.15 -7.92
N ASP A 48 -1.51 -19.02 -8.93
CA ASP A 48 -1.20 -18.62 -10.30
C ASP A 48 -2.39 -17.88 -10.92
N LEU A 49 -3.61 -18.32 -10.58
CA LEU A 49 -4.83 -17.59 -10.92
C LEU A 49 -4.98 -16.32 -10.07
N ALA A 50 -4.70 -16.39 -8.77
CA ALA A 50 -4.80 -15.24 -7.87
C ALA A 50 -3.87 -14.10 -8.30
N ALA A 51 -2.69 -14.40 -8.83
CA ALA A 51 -1.75 -13.41 -9.36
C ALA A 51 -2.31 -12.61 -10.56
N GLN A 52 -3.32 -13.15 -11.25
CA GLN A 52 -3.95 -12.51 -12.41
C GLN A 52 -5.12 -11.59 -12.05
N TYR A 53 -5.48 -11.49 -10.77
CA TYR A 53 -6.51 -10.59 -10.31
C TYR A 53 -5.96 -9.17 -10.12
N GLY A 54 -6.75 -8.16 -10.51
CA GLY A 54 -6.47 -6.74 -10.29
C GLY A 54 -6.60 -6.29 -8.83
N TRP A 55 -5.89 -6.94 -7.89
CA TRP A 55 -6.01 -6.69 -6.45
C TRP A 55 -5.91 -5.21 -6.08
N GLY A 56 -5.05 -4.45 -6.77
CA GLY A 56 -4.89 -3.02 -6.54
C GLY A 56 -6.20 -2.23 -6.64
N SER A 57 -7.06 -2.54 -7.62
CA SER A 57 -8.36 -1.88 -7.78
C SER A 57 -9.31 -2.24 -6.63
N THR A 58 -9.33 -3.49 -6.19
CA THR A 58 -10.16 -3.93 -5.05
C THR A 58 -9.69 -3.30 -3.73
N ILE A 59 -8.38 -3.21 -3.51
CA ILE A 59 -7.78 -2.56 -2.34
C ILE A 59 -8.16 -1.08 -2.33
N LEU A 60 -8.05 -0.40 -3.47
CA LEU A 60 -8.41 1.01 -3.58
C LEU A 60 -9.92 1.24 -3.35
N ALA A 61 -10.78 0.38 -3.91
CA ALA A 61 -12.21 0.43 -3.66
C ALA A 61 -12.54 0.25 -2.18
N SER A 62 -11.86 -0.68 -1.49
CA SER A 62 -12.01 -0.88 -0.04
C SER A 62 -11.57 0.34 0.76
N LEU A 63 -10.47 1.00 0.37
CA LEU A 63 -10.02 2.24 1.00
C LEU A 63 -11.03 3.37 0.81
N TYR A 64 -11.55 3.55 -0.40
CA TYR A 64 -12.57 4.58 -0.66
C TYR A 64 -13.86 4.32 0.11
N TYR A 65 -14.31 3.07 0.19
CA TYR A 65 -15.43 2.70 1.05
C TYR A 65 -15.14 3.01 2.52
N GLY A 66 -13.95 2.67 3.02
CA GLY A 66 -13.55 2.97 4.40
C GLY A 66 -13.49 4.47 4.70
N LEU A 67 -13.05 5.29 3.74
CA LEU A 67 -13.05 6.75 3.85
C LEU A 67 -14.48 7.32 3.89
N ASP A 68 -15.37 6.83 3.03
CA ASP A 68 -16.77 7.26 2.98
C ASP A 68 -17.51 6.98 4.31
N ILE A 69 -17.31 5.77 4.85
CA ILE A 69 -17.85 5.39 6.16
C ILE A 69 -17.26 6.27 7.28
N ALA A 70 -15.95 6.53 7.26
CA ALA A 70 -15.31 7.37 8.28
C ALA A 70 -15.85 8.81 8.26
N VAL A 71 -16.07 9.39 7.07
CA VAL A 71 -16.69 10.72 6.94
C VAL A 71 -18.12 10.73 7.45
N THR A 72 -18.90 9.68 7.15
CA THR A 72 -20.31 9.60 7.52
C THR A 72 -20.52 9.34 9.01
N THR A 73 -19.68 8.51 9.63
CA THR A 73 -19.84 8.04 11.01
C THR A 73 -18.92 8.71 12.02
N GLY A 74 -17.87 9.41 11.56
CA GLY A 74 -16.78 9.91 12.41
C GLY A 74 -15.89 8.79 12.97
N GLY A 75 -16.03 7.56 12.47
CA GLY A 75 -15.25 6.40 12.90
C GLY A 75 -13.83 6.34 12.34
N ALA A 76 -13.11 5.28 12.68
CA ALA A 76 -11.77 5.02 12.15
C ALA A 76 -11.82 4.73 10.63
N ILE A 77 -10.80 5.19 9.90
CA ILE A 77 -10.61 4.85 8.49
C ILE A 77 -10.21 3.37 8.40
N THR A 78 -10.82 2.65 7.46
CA THR A 78 -10.60 1.22 7.20
C THR A 78 -10.06 0.98 5.79
N GLY A 79 -9.62 -0.24 5.49
CA GLY A 79 -8.91 -0.57 4.25
C GLY A 79 -7.42 -0.22 4.32
N PHE A 80 -6.78 -0.04 3.16
CA PHE A 80 -5.32 0.18 3.08
C PHE A 80 -4.92 1.65 3.35
N VAL A 81 -5.16 2.13 4.59
CA VAL A 81 -4.95 3.52 5.02
C VAL A 81 -3.50 4.00 4.85
N GLN A 82 -2.57 3.06 4.97
CA GLN A 82 -1.15 3.14 4.68
C GLN A 82 -0.82 3.75 3.32
N LEU A 83 -1.73 3.64 2.35
CA LEU A 83 -1.59 4.23 1.02
C LEU A 83 -1.72 5.77 1.03
N LEU A 84 -2.47 6.35 1.98
CA LEU A 84 -2.77 7.78 2.01
C LEU A 84 -1.51 8.64 2.25
N PRO A 85 -0.64 8.34 3.24
CA PRO A 85 0.63 9.06 3.37
C PRO A 85 1.50 8.93 2.11
N TYR A 86 1.53 7.77 1.45
CA TYR A 86 2.31 7.59 0.22
C TYR A 86 1.80 8.47 -0.92
N TRP A 87 0.48 8.47 -1.14
CA TRP A 87 -0.13 9.36 -2.13
C TRP A 87 0.15 10.82 -1.78
N PHE A 88 -0.04 11.20 -0.51
CA PHE A 88 0.20 12.57 -0.07
C PHE A 88 1.65 12.99 -0.33
N TYR A 89 2.64 12.19 0.03
CA TYR A 89 4.04 12.57 -0.18
C TYR A 89 4.35 12.78 -1.67
N ASN A 90 4.05 11.81 -2.53
CA ASN A 90 4.48 11.86 -3.93
C ASN A 90 3.71 12.88 -4.78
N TYR A 91 2.42 13.07 -4.51
CA TYR A 91 1.58 13.96 -5.30
C TYR A 91 1.56 15.37 -4.73
N CYS A 92 1.75 15.50 -3.42
CA CYS A 92 1.78 16.80 -2.77
C CYS A 92 3.18 17.39 -2.60
N GLY A 93 4.24 16.58 -2.62
CA GLY A 93 5.61 17.05 -2.38
C GLY A 93 5.88 17.50 -0.95
N VAL A 94 5.03 17.10 0.01
CA VAL A 94 5.07 17.55 1.41
C VAL A 94 5.42 16.39 2.30
N GLY A 95 6.34 16.58 3.24
CA GLY A 95 6.61 15.59 4.29
C GLY A 95 7.30 14.31 3.80
N HIS A 96 8.01 14.39 2.67
CA HIS A 96 8.82 13.27 2.19
C HIS A 96 9.77 12.76 3.28
N PRO A 97 9.83 11.43 3.51
CA PRO A 97 10.79 10.86 4.43
C PRO A 97 12.20 11.12 3.90
N ILE A 98 13.07 11.66 4.75
CA ILE A 98 14.49 11.84 4.41
C ILE A 98 15.17 10.47 4.56
N VAL A 99 15.37 9.78 3.43
CA VAL A 99 16.05 8.49 3.38
C VAL A 99 17.57 8.71 3.33
N LYS A 100 18.33 7.84 4.01
CA LYS A 100 19.80 7.94 4.11
C LYS A 100 20.55 7.49 2.86
N GLU A 101 19.97 6.60 2.07
CA GLU A 101 20.56 6.04 0.84
C GLU A 101 19.63 6.30 -0.35
N GLU A 102 20.22 6.50 -1.53
CA GLU A 102 19.47 6.58 -2.78
C GLU A 102 18.79 5.23 -3.05
N VAL A 103 17.45 5.24 -3.08
CA VAL A 103 16.68 4.03 -3.38
C VAL A 103 16.57 3.91 -4.89
N LYS A 104 17.03 2.76 -5.42
CA LYS A 104 17.00 2.42 -6.85
C LYS A 104 15.62 2.59 -7.50
N TYR A 105 14.55 2.48 -6.72
CA TYR A 105 13.18 2.59 -7.20
C TYR A 105 12.32 3.44 -6.23
N PRO A 106 11.88 4.64 -6.65
CA PRO A 106 11.14 5.53 -5.76
C PRO A 106 9.77 4.98 -5.32
N ALA A 107 9.16 4.05 -6.06
CA ALA A 107 7.96 3.32 -5.62
C ALA A 107 8.20 2.46 -4.34
N TYR A 108 9.44 2.03 -4.10
CA TYR A 108 9.83 1.25 -2.93
C TYR A 108 10.24 2.13 -1.74
N LEU A 109 10.18 3.46 -1.89
CA LEU A 109 10.47 4.39 -0.81
C LEU A 109 9.51 4.18 0.38
N CYS A 110 8.26 3.74 0.20
CA CYS A 110 7.32 3.56 1.32
C CYS A 110 7.67 2.37 2.22
N LEU A 111 8.07 1.23 1.64
CA LEU A 111 8.46 0.04 2.40
C LEU A 111 9.74 0.31 3.22
N ARG A 112 10.72 1.01 2.61
CA ARG A 112 11.99 1.38 3.25
C ARG A 112 11.87 2.59 4.19
N ALA A 113 10.98 3.54 3.91
CA ALA A 113 10.76 4.69 4.77
C ALA A 113 10.18 4.26 6.11
N TRP A 114 9.29 3.27 6.16
CA TRP A 114 8.75 2.74 7.42
C TRP A 114 9.72 1.91 8.25
N GLU A 115 10.90 1.57 7.72
CA GLU A 115 11.99 1.13 8.58
C GLU A 115 12.47 2.33 9.40
N LYS A 116 12.11 2.34 10.69
CA LYS A 116 12.46 3.37 11.69
C LYS A 116 13.94 3.78 11.70
N TRP A 117 14.83 2.92 11.19
CA TRP A 117 16.27 3.13 11.10
C TRP A 117 16.72 3.94 9.86
N ASN A 118 15.89 4.01 8.82
CA ASN A 118 16.15 4.77 7.59
C ASN A 118 15.62 6.21 7.65
N MET A 119 14.69 6.50 8.56
CA MET A 119 14.26 7.86 8.85
C MET A 119 15.33 8.56 9.71
N ARG A 120 15.77 9.77 9.32
CA ARG A 120 16.49 10.64 10.26
C ARG A 120 15.54 10.99 11.42
N LYS A 121 16.01 10.91 12.67
CA LYS A 121 15.27 11.43 13.83
C LYS A 121 15.12 12.94 13.65
N THR A 122 13.98 13.40 13.16
CA THR A 122 13.65 14.81 13.19
C THR A 122 12.94 15.08 14.51
N ASN A 123 13.73 15.58 15.48
CA ASN A 123 13.37 15.70 16.90
C ASN A 123 12.11 16.54 17.20
N ASP A 124 11.46 17.19 16.23
CA ASP A 124 10.27 18.05 16.46
C ASP A 124 9.31 18.16 15.26
N GLN A 125 9.41 17.28 14.26
CA GLN A 125 8.68 17.51 13.01
C GLN A 125 7.29 16.89 12.94
N ALA A 126 6.94 15.85 13.73
CA ALA A 126 5.68 15.14 13.55
C ALA A 126 4.43 16.01 13.78
N ALA A 127 4.45 16.87 14.82
CA ALA A 127 3.37 17.82 15.08
C ALA A 127 3.29 18.92 14.00
N ASN A 128 4.44 19.41 13.54
CA ASN A 128 4.53 20.36 12.44
C ASN A 128 4.06 19.75 11.11
N LEU A 129 4.36 18.48 10.85
CA LEU A 129 3.92 17.72 9.67
C LEU A 129 2.40 17.60 9.59
N PHE A 130 1.71 17.42 10.72
CA PHE A 130 0.25 17.41 10.74
C PHE A 130 -0.33 18.79 10.39
N ILE A 131 0.19 19.86 10.99
CA ILE A 131 -0.27 21.24 10.72
C ILE A 131 0.04 21.64 9.28
N ILE A 132 1.26 21.38 8.80
CA ILE A 132 1.69 21.60 7.42
C ILE A 132 0.83 20.78 6.47
N GLY A 133 0.64 19.50 6.76
CA GLY A 133 -0.20 18.60 5.97
C GLY A 133 -1.62 19.11 5.84
N ARG A 134 -2.23 19.52 6.96
CA ARG A 134 -3.58 20.12 6.99
C ARG A 134 -3.64 21.41 6.19
N TYR A 135 -2.69 22.32 6.39
CA TYR A 135 -2.59 23.56 5.64
C TYR A 135 -2.53 23.31 4.12
N HIS A 136 -1.69 22.37 3.69
CA HIS A 136 -1.60 22.01 2.27
C HIS A 136 -2.91 21.42 1.75
N ILE A 137 -3.57 20.53 2.49
CA ILE A 137 -4.86 19.96 2.07
C ILE A 137 -5.91 21.07 1.91
N ASP A 138 -5.99 22.00 2.87
CA ASP A 138 -7.00 23.07 2.88
C ASP A 138 -6.77 24.13 1.78
N HIS A 139 -5.52 24.35 1.34
CA HIS A 139 -5.16 25.40 0.37
C HIS A 139 -4.70 24.86 -0.99
N ARG A 140 -4.90 23.56 -1.25
CA ARG A 140 -4.50 22.92 -2.50
C ARG A 140 -5.35 23.40 -3.67
N THR A 141 -4.67 23.75 -4.76
CA THR A 141 -5.27 23.95 -6.08
C THR A 141 -4.85 22.82 -7.02
N VAL A 142 -5.62 22.61 -8.08
CA VAL A 142 -5.34 21.58 -9.12
C VAL A 142 -3.94 21.73 -9.72
N GLU A 143 -3.45 22.97 -9.85
CA GLU A 143 -2.15 23.31 -10.43
C GLU A 143 -0.97 22.95 -9.50
N THR A 144 -1.20 22.92 -8.19
CA THR A 144 -0.14 22.59 -7.21
C THR A 144 0.08 21.09 -7.04
N ILE A 145 -0.77 20.25 -7.64
CA ILE A 145 -0.70 18.79 -7.59
C ILE A 145 0.17 18.27 -8.73
N THR A 146 1.18 17.49 -8.37
CA THR A 146 1.93 16.69 -9.34
C THR A 146 1.08 15.47 -9.68
N TRP A 147 0.32 15.53 -10.77
CA TRP A 147 -0.60 14.46 -11.17
C TRP A 147 0.11 13.20 -11.67
N GLU A 148 1.30 13.35 -12.23
CA GLU A 148 2.08 12.25 -12.77
C GLU A 148 3.52 12.29 -12.22
N PRO A 149 3.72 12.05 -10.92
CA PRO A 149 5.06 12.12 -10.31
C PRO A 149 6.02 11.05 -10.85
N TRP A 150 5.50 10.11 -11.64
CA TRP A 150 6.21 8.97 -12.21
C TRP A 150 6.39 9.05 -13.73
N PHE A 151 5.89 10.09 -14.40
CA PHE A 151 5.83 10.16 -15.88
C PHE A 151 7.20 9.92 -16.52
N ASP A 152 8.22 10.67 -16.08
CA ASP A 152 9.60 10.58 -16.58
C ASP A 152 10.50 9.65 -15.75
N SER A 153 9.92 8.86 -14.85
CA SER A 153 10.72 7.96 -14.00
C SER A 153 11.06 6.68 -14.73
N ALA A 154 12.27 6.14 -14.54
CA ALA A 154 12.67 4.82 -15.04
C ALA A 154 11.78 3.66 -14.54
N VAL A 155 10.86 3.97 -13.62
CA VAL A 155 9.86 3.07 -13.06
C VAL A 155 8.71 2.82 -14.05
N SER A 156 8.45 3.74 -14.99
CA SER A 156 7.38 3.60 -15.99
C SER A 156 7.63 2.47 -17.00
N GLU A 157 8.89 2.05 -17.17
CA GLU A 157 9.33 0.99 -18.08
C GLU A 157 9.49 -0.38 -17.39
N ILE A 158 9.21 -0.47 -16.08
CA ILE A 158 9.32 -1.73 -15.35
C ILE A 158 8.17 -2.66 -15.74
N GLU A 159 8.51 -3.87 -16.18
CA GLU A 159 7.57 -4.90 -16.62
C GLU A 159 6.47 -5.18 -15.60
N ASP A 160 6.80 -5.26 -14.31
CA ASP A 160 5.83 -5.48 -13.23
C ASP A 160 4.78 -4.36 -13.15
N ILE A 161 5.17 -3.12 -13.46
CA ILE A 161 4.30 -1.94 -13.40
C ILE A 161 3.42 -1.86 -14.64
N LEU A 162 3.97 -2.21 -15.81
CA LEU A 162 3.19 -2.39 -17.03
C LEU A 162 2.13 -3.49 -16.83
N ASN A 163 2.52 -4.62 -16.24
CA ASN A 163 1.61 -5.71 -15.89
C ASN A 163 0.56 -5.27 -14.88
N ALA A 164 0.92 -4.56 -13.81
CA ALA A 164 -0.04 -4.01 -12.86
C ALA A 164 -1.04 -3.05 -13.53
N LYS A 165 -0.60 -2.23 -14.49
CA LYS A 165 -1.45 -1.33 -15.28
C LYS A 165 -2.40 -2.08 -16.21
N LEU A 166 -1.99 -3.24 -16.73
CA LEU A 166 -2.88 -4.12 -17.50
C LEU A 166 -3.90 -4.81 -16.58
N LEU A 167 -3.48 -5.29 -15.42
CA LEU A 167 -4.35 -5.94 -14.45
C LEU A 167 -5.38 -4.99 -13.84
N SER A 168 -5.06 -3.71 -13.63
CA SER A 168 -6.01 -2.72 -13.11
C SER A 168 -7.20 -2.48 -14.04
N ARG A 169 -7.04 -2.76 -15.34
CA ARG A 169 -8.10 -2.69 -16.36
C ARG A 169 -8.98 -3.95 -16.36
N LYS A 170 -8.54 -5.04 -15.74
CA LYS A 170 -9.35 -6.26 -15.59
C LYS A 170 -10.29 -6.06 -14.39
N ARG A 171 -11.60 -6.19 -14.62
CA ARG A 171 -12.57 -6.18 -13.53
C ARG A 171 -12.46 -7.49 -12.75
N ILE A 172 -12.30 -7.39 -11.45
CA ILE A 172 -12.50 -8.53 -10.55
C ILE A 172 -13.99 -8.60 -10.21
N LEU A 173 -14.61 -9.74 -10.49
CA LEU A 173 -15.91 -10.11 -9.93
C LEU A 173 -15.64 -11.17 -8.86
N LEU A 174 -15.52 -10.76 -7.59
CA LEU A 174 -15.36 -11.63 -6.42
C LEU A 174 -16.56 -11.51 -5.48
#